data_AF-A0A348UZ82-F1
#
_entry.id   AF-A0A348UZ82-F1
#
_cell.length_a   1.000
_cell.length_b   1.000
_cell.length_c   1.000
_cell.angle_alpha   90.00
_cell.angle_beta   90.00
_cell.angle_gamma   90.00
#
_symmetry.space_group_name_H-M   'P 1'
#
loop_
_entity.id
_entity.type
_entity.pdbx_description
1 polymer ?
#
loop_
_entity_poly.entity_id
_entity_poly.type
_entity_poly.pdbx_seq_one_letter_code
_entity_poly.pdbx_strand_id
1 'polypeptide(L)'
;FIIRPIAVGGMLVGAGYTLFRMRKNLGAGIKRSISDVKKAAEKTEVTSRIEKDLDSRLVLFLMALTVILMVFVYRIFSGSYPPAILAAVVMALAGFFFAAVSGNLVGTIGSSNNPISGLTLSTLIIAGLLMVLIGARGTSGVVAVLGVASVVCVSSAVAGEMLQDLKVGHILGGTPWKMQVGDIFGVLLASLLLYFPLMILHGAFTFGSKDLPAPQAGLMAAISQGIVGGEMAWPLVIVGMLMGFALILVQVRSPMLVAVGMYLPLETTFAIFMGGMIKGILDRMVARRQLNPAQKARVENVGILLAAGLIAGEALTGLVRATWKFFFLQNIVGRDIPVIFKNPTYLGGLAVLALIGFYLIAVPLKNAGAPDEPPPPSAVI
;
A
#
# COMPACT_ATOMS: atom_id res chain seq x y z
N PHE A 1 2.48 13.44 -21.68
CA PHE A 1 3.20 14.42 -20.83
C PHE A 1 2.24 15.31 -20.03
N ILE A 2 1.24 15.96 -20.63
CA ILE A 2 0.34 16.92 -19.96
C ILE A 2 -0.59 16.29 -18.91
N ILE A 3 -1.05 15.06 -19.14
CA ILE A 3 -2.07 14.42 -18.28
C ILE A 3 -1.53 14.10 -16.88
N ARG A 4 -0.26 13.73 -16.74
CA ARG A 4 0.32 13.29 -15.45
C ARG A 4 0.33 14.41 -14.40
N PRO A 5 0.79 15.65 -14.69
CA PRO A 5 0.66 16.76 -13.75
C PRO A 5 -0.78 17.10 -13.34
N ILE A 6 -1.73 17.04 -14.27
CA ILE A 6 -3.16 17.24 -13.97
C ILE A 6 -3.67 16.13 -13.03
N ALA A 7 -3.33 14.88 -13.32
CA ALA A 7 -3.66 13.75 -12.46
C ALA A 7 -3.07 13.92 -11.05
N VAL A 8 -1.82 14.39 -10.92
CA VAL A 8 -1.19 14.68 -9.63
C VAL A 8 -2.01 15.72 -8.85
N GLY A 9 -2.41 16.83 -9.48
CA GLY A 9 -3.28 17.83 -8.84
C GLY A 9 -4.62 17.27 -8.36
N GLY A 10 -5.25 16.41 -9.18
CA GLY A 10 -6.47 15.70 -8.79
C GLY A 10 -6.25 14.74 -7.62
N MET A 11 -5.11 14.05 -7.57
CA MET A 11 -4.75 13.17 -6.45
C MET A 11 -4.47 13.95 -5.16
N LEU A 12 -3.85 15.13 -5.23
CA LEU A 12 -3.65 16.00 -4.06
C LEU A 12 -4.99 16.38 -3.42
N VAL A 13 -5.95 16.82 -4.23
CA VAL A 13 -7.31 17.15 -3.75
C VAL A 13 -8.05 15.90 -3.27
N GLY A 14 -7.92 14.79 -3.99
CA GLY A 14 -8.49 13.50 -3.59
C GLY A 14 -7.95 13.01 -2.24
N ALA A 15 -6.64 13.12 -2.01
CA ALA A 15 -5.99 12.77 -0.75
C ALA A 15 -6.47 13.67 0.40
N GLY A 16 -6.49 14.99 0.18
CA GLY A 16 -7.02 15.95 1.14
C GLY A 16 -8.50 15.69 1.49
N TYR A 17 -9.32 15.36 0.49
CA TYR A 17 -10.73 15.01 0.69
C TYR A 17 -10.92 13.70 1.47
N THR A 18 -10.11 12.68 1.18
CA THR A 18 -10.10 11.42 1.94
C THR A 18 -9.75 11.67 3.40
N LEU A 19 -8.69 12.44 3.69
CA LEU A 19 -8.36 12.83 5.07
C LEU A 19 -9.51 13.61 5.73
N PHE A 20 -10.12 14.54 5.00
CA PHE A 20 -11.23 15.35 5.53
C PHE A 20 -12.45 14.51 5.89
N ARG A 21 -12.80 13.52 5.06
CA ARG A 21 -13.90 12.57 5.36
C ARG A 21 -13.56 11.70 6.57
N MET A 22 -12.29 11.34 6.72
CA MET A 22 -11.82 10.48 7.81
C MET A 22 -11.45 11.23 9.07
N ARG A 23 -11.56 12.56 9.12
CA ARG A 23 -11.13 13.42 10.24
C ARG A 23 -11.63 12.97 11.62
N LYS A 24 -12.85 12.44 11.70
CA LYS A 24 -13.42 11.92 12.96
C LYS A 24 -12.68 10.66 13.41
N ASN A 25 -12.42 9.74 12.49
CA ASN A 25 -11.68 8.50 12.76
C ASN A 25 -10.20 8.81 13.06
N LEU A 26 -9.61 9.77 12.34
CA LEU A 26 -8.26 10.28 12.61
C LEU A 26 -8.17 10.85 14.04
N GLY A 27 -9.08 11.75 14.39
CA GLY A 27 -9.15 12.35 15.73
C GLY A 27 -9.39 11.32 16.83
N ALA A 28 -10.24 10.32 16.59
CA ALA A 28 -10.45 9.22 17.53
C ALA A 28 -9.20 8.36 17.72
N GLY A 29 -8.49 8.03 16.64
CA GLY A 29 -7.22 7.30 16.69
C GLY A 29 -6.16 8.05 17.50
N ILE A 30 -5.95 9.33 17.18
CA ILE A 30 -5.00 10.20 17.89
C ILE A 30 -5.35 10.34 19.38
N LYS A 31 -6.64 10.57 19.69
CA LYS A 31 -7.10 10.70 21.08
C LYS A 31 -6.84 9.42 21.88
N ARG A 32 -7.09 8.24 21.27
CA ARG A 32 -6.79 6.93 21.87
C ARG A 32 -5.28 6.77 22.12
N SER A 33 -4.42 7.10 21.16
CA SER A 33 -2.96 7.02 21.35
C SER A 33 -2.48 7.82 22.55
N ILE A 34 -2.97 9.06 22.71
CA ILE A 34 -2.58 9.92 23.83
C ILE A 34 -3.08 9.34 25.16
N SER A 35 -4.32 8.82 25.19
CA SER A 35 -4.83 8.18 26.40
C SER A 35 -4.10 6.90 26.75
N ASP A 36 -3.71 6.11 25.76
CA ASP A 36 -3.06 4.82 25.96
C ASP A 36 -1.61 5.00 26.42
N VAL A 37 -0.89 6.01 25.90
CA VAL A 37 0.43 6.40 26.44
C VAL A 37 0.32 6.85 27.89
N LYS A 38 -0.73 7.61 28.24
CA LYS A 38 -0.96 8.04 29.63
C LYS A 38 -1.25 6.85 30.55
N LYS A 39 -2.09 5.91 30.11
CA LYS A 39 -2.40 4.67 30.86
C LYS A 39 -1.21 3.74 30.98
N ALA A 40 -0.37 3.64 29.95
CA ALA A 40 0.86 2.84 30.00
C ALA A 40 1.87 3.34 31.05
N ALA A 41 1.77 4.61 31.47
CA ALA A 41 2.56 5.15 32.58
C ALA A 41 2.01 4.72 33.96
N GLU A 42 0.73 4.35 34.04
CA GLU A 42 0.08 3.81 35.23
C GLU A 42 0.35 2.29 35.28
N LYS A 43 1.16 1.84 36.25
CA LYS A 43 1.46 0.41 36.43
C LYS A 43 0.23 -0.34 36.94
N THR A 44 -0.65 -0.77 36.05
CA THR A 44 -1.66 -1.77 36.37
C THR A 44 -1.07 -3.16 36.11
N GLU A 45 -1.01 -4.01 37.12
CA GLU A 45 -0.65 -5.42 36.90
C GLU A 45 -1.75 -6.10 36.08
N VAL A 46 -1.40 -6.44 34.84
CA VAL A 46 -2.27 -7.24 33.97
C VAL A 46 -2.13 -8.70 34.38
N THR A 47 -3.18 -9.25 34.98
CA THR A 47 -3.21 -10.64 35.47
C THR A 47 -3.50 -11.64 34.34
N SER A 48 -4.21 -11.22 33.30
CA SER A 48 -4.59 -12.08 32.17
C SER A 48 -3.47 -12.18 31.12
N ARG A 49 -3.09 -13.41 30.76
CA ARG A 49 -2.12 -13.66 29.68
C ARG A 49 -2.55 -13.10 28.31
N ILE A 50 -3.85 -12.93 28.09
CA ILE A 50 -4.43 -12.52 26.79
C ILE A 50 -4.39 -10.99 26.64
N GLU A 51 -4.14 -10.26 27.73
CA GLU A 51 -4.04 -8.79 27.77
C GLU A 51 -2.59 -8.32 27.99
N LYS A 52 -1.64 -9.26 28.03
CA LYS A 52 -0.23 -8.96 28.31
C LYS A 52 0.51 -8.57 27.03
N ASP A 53 0.65 -7.26 26.83
CA ASP A 53 1.48 -6.64 25.79
C ASP A 53 2.98 -6.64 26.12
N LEU A 54 3.80 -6.30 25.12
CA LEU A 54 5.23 -6.03 25.31
C LEU A 54 5.43 -4.86 26.28
N ASP A 55 6.50 -4.91 27.06
CA ASP A 55 6.80 -3.85 28.02
C ASP A 55 6.93 -2.49 27.33
N SER A 56 6.08 -1.54 27.71
CA SER A 56 6.02 -0.19 27.14
C SER A 56 7.37 0.54 27.20
N ARG A 57 8.20 0.24 28.21
CA ARG A 57 9.56 0.83 28.31
C ARG A 57 10.46 0.32 27.21
N LEU A 58 10.42 -0.98 26.91
CA LEU A 58 11.15 -1.56 25.80
C LEU A 58 10.67 -0.99 24.46
N VAL A 59 9.35 -0.85 24.26
CA VAL A 59 8.78 -0.25 23.05
C VAL A 59 9.26 1.20 22.87
N LEU A 60 9.17 2.02 23.91
CA LEU A 60 9.64 3.42 23.88
C LEU A 60 11.14 3.51 23.63
N PHE A 61 11.93 2.61 24.24
CA PHE A 61 13.37 2.54 24.01
C PHE A 61 13.69 2.18 22.53
N LEU A 62 13.06 1.15 21.98
CA LEU A 62 13.25 0.74 20.57
C LEU A 62 12.82 1.84 19.60
N MET A 63 11.73 2.56 19.91
CA MET A 63 11.28 3.71 19.13
C MET A 63 12.32 4.84 19.16
N ALA A 64 12.82 5.21 20.36
CA ALA A 64 13.85 6.23 20.50
C ALA A 64 15.16 5.84 19.78
N LEU A 65 15.58 4.58 19.92
CA LEU A 65 16.73 4.04 19.20
C LEU A 65 16.55 4.14 17.68
N THR A 66 15.38 3.77 17.17
CA THR A 66 15.06 3.87 15.73
C THR A 66 15.13 5.31 15.24
N VAL A 67 14.60 6.27 16.00
CA VAL A 67 14.69 7.70 15.65
C VAL A 67 16.15 8.15 15.57
N ILE A 68 16.98 7.76 16.55
CA ILE A 68 18.42 8.09 16.55
C ILE A 68 19.12 7.49 15.33
N LEU A 69 18.89 6.21 15.03
CA LEU A 69 19.47 5.55 13.85
C LEU A 69 19.03 6.25 12.55
N MET A 70 17.78 6.67 12.46
CA MET A 70 17.25 7.36 11.28
C MET A 70 17.83 8.77 11.10
N VAL A 71 18.29 9.46 12.16
CA VAL A 71 19.06 10.70 12.00
C VAL A 71 20.33 10.46 11.19
N PHE A 72 21.04 9.35 11.45
CA PHE A 72 22.26 9.01 10.69
C PHE A 72 21.93 8.64 9.25
N VAL A 73 20.87 7.86 9.01
CA VAL A 73 20.42 7.51 7.65
C VAL A 73 20.02 8.77 6.88
N TYR A 74 19.21 9.65 7.47
CA TYR A 74 18.81 10.88 6.81
C TYR A 74 19.97 11.85 6.59
N ARG A 75 21.00 11.85 7.45
CA ARG A 75 22.24 12.60 7.22
C ARG A 75 22.95 12.16 5.94
N ILE A 76 22.97 10.85 5.66
CA ILE A 76 23.56 10.32 4.43
C ILE A 76 22.83 10.88 3.20
N PHE A 77 21.49 11.03 3.28
CA PHE A 77 20.70 11.57 2.17
C PHE A 77 20.74 13.09 2.06
N SER A 78 20.68 13.80 3.19
CA SER A 78 20.59 15.26 3.22
C SER A 78 21.96 15.96 3.15
N GLY A 79 23.05 15.24 3.41
CA GLY A 79 24.41 15.78 3.54
C GLY A 79 24.63 16.65 4.79
N SER A 80 23.60 16.89 5.61
CA SER A 80 23.65 17.83 6.74
C SER A 80 22.73 17.42 7.89
N TYR A 81 23.13 17.75 9.12
CA TYR A 81 22.39 17.37 10.32
C TYR A 81 21.03 18.08 10.49
N PRO A 82 20.87 19.39 10.23
CA PRO A 82 19.59 20.06 10.49
C PRO A 82 18.41 19.45 9.72
N PRO A 83 18.50 19.18 8.41
CA PRO A 83 17.43 18.47 7.68
C PRO A 83 17.27 17.03 8.11
N ALA A 84 18.34 16.34 8.52
CA ALA A 84 18.26 14.96 8.99
C ALA A 84 17.51 14.83 10.31
N ILE A 85 17.77 15.74 11.26
CA ILE A 85 17.05 15.80 12.53
C ILE A 85 15.59 16.15 12.29
N LEU A 86 15.30 17.14 11.43
CA LEU A 86 13.93 17.46 11.08
C LEU A 86 13.21 16.27 10.44
N ALA A 87 13.84 15.58 9.47
CA ALA A 87 13.28 14.36 8.86
C ALA A 87 12.94 13.31 9.93
N ALA A 88 13.86 13.06 10.86
CA ALA A 88 13.67 12.09 11.94
C ALA A 88 12.52 12.48 12.89
N VAL A 89 12.41 13.77 13.24
CA VAL A 89 11.31 14.28 14.07
C VAL A 89 9.97 14.16 13.35
N VAL A 90 9.90 14.57 12.08
CA VAL A 90 8.69 14.46 11.26
C VAL A 90 8.30 12.99 11.10
N MET A 91 9.26 12.12 10.83
CA MET A 91 9.06 10.67 10.76
C MET A 91 8.53 10.11 12.08
N ALA A 92 9.11 10.50 13.23
CA ALA A 92 8.66 10.03 14.54
C ALA A 92 7.22 10.46 14.82
N LEU A 93 6.89 11.73 14.61
CA LEU A 93 5.56 12.27 14.86
C LEU A 93 4.52 11.70 13.89
N ALA A 94 4.78 11.79 12.58
CA ALA A 94 3.87 11.28 11.57
C ALA A 94 3.72 9.76 11.65
N GLY A 95 4.82 9.04 11.84
CA GLY A 95 4.83 7.58 12.02
C GLY A 95 4.02 7.14 13.22
N PHE A 96 4.22 7.77 14.39
CA PHE A 96 3.47 7.45 15.59
C PHE A 96 1.96 7.69 15.41
N PHE A 97 1.55 8.89 14.97
CA PHE A 97 0.13 9.20 14.82
C PHE A 97 -0.53 8.42 13.69
N PHE A 98 0.14 8.23 12.55
CA PHE A 98 -0.43 7.48 11.43
C PHE A 98 -0.38 5.97 11.64
N ALA A 99 0.55 5.43 12.43
CA ALA A 99 0.48 4.04 12.90
C ALA A 99 -0.78 3.82 13.74
N ALA A 100 -1.06 4.71 14.70
CA ALA A 100 -2.23 4.55 15.55
C ALA A 100 -3.56 4.76 14.80
N VAL A 101 -3.60 5.73 13.88
CA VAL A 101 -4.74 5.91 12.97
C VAL A 101 -4.97 4.66 12.13
N SER A 102 -3.90 4.18 11.48
CA SER A 102 -3.95 3.01 10.60
C SER A 102 -4.44 1.80 11.38
N GLY A 103 -3.84 1.55 12.54
CA GLY A 103 -4.24 0.47 13.41
C GLY A 103 -5.73 0.54 13.80
N ASN A 104 -6.20 1.70 14.26
CA ASN A 104 -7.60 1.87 14.64
C ASN A 104 -8.58 1.64 13.46
N LEU A 105 -8.24 2.13 12.27
CA LEU A 105 -9.04 1.96 11.06
C LEU A 105 -9.06 0.51 10.61
N VAL A 106 -7.91 -0.15 10.60
CA VAL A 106 -7.78 -1.56 10.18
C VAL A 106 -8.49 -2.47 11.17
N GLY A 107 -8.35 -2.23 12.48
CA GLY A 107 -9.04 -3.00 13.50
C GLY A 107 -10.58 -2.93 13.39
N THR A 108 -11.11 -1.83 12.83
CA THR A 108 -12.56 -1.60 12.69
C THR A 108 -13.13 -1.92 11.31
N ILE A 109 -12.38 -1.69 10.23
CA ILE A 109 -12.87 -1.75 8.83
C ILE A 109 -12.07 -2.77 7.98
N GLY A 110 -10.99 -3.36 8.53
CA GLY A 110 -10.09 -4.31 7.84
C GLY A 110 -8.96 -3.63 7.05
N SER A 111 -7.90 -4.38 6.72
CA SER A 111 -6.69 -3.83 6.06
C SER A 111 -6.94 -3.44 4.61
N SER A 112 -7.84 -4.12 3.92
CA SER A 112 -8.22 -3.81 2.53
C SER A 112 -8.77 -2.38 2.37
N ASN A 113 -9.38 -1.83 3.43
CA ASN A 113 -9.96 -0.49 3.45
C ASN A 113 -9.05 0.55 4.12
N ASN A 114 -7.81 0.19 4.46
CA ASN A 114 -6.86 1.09 5.10
C ASN A 114 -6.42 2.18 4.10
N PRO A 115 -6.57 3.49 4.41
CA PRO A 115 -6.20 4.59 3.52
C PRO A 115 -4.67 4.83 3.48
N ILE A 116 -3.84 3.78 3.39
CA ILE A 116 -2.36 3.87 3.44
C ILE A 116 -1.84 4.86 2.39
N SER A 117 -2.39 4.81 1.17
CA SER A 117 -2.02 5.71 0.09
C SER A 117 -2.24 7.19 0.46
N GLY A 118 -3.37 7.50 1.10
CA GLY A 118 -3.69 8.86 1.56
C GLY A 118 -2.78 9.32 2.71
N LEU A 119 -2.51 8.45 3.69
CA LEU A 119 -1.62 8.74 4.82
C LEU A 119 -0.16 8.98 4.36
N THR A 120 0.31 8.16 3.41
CA THR A 120 1.66 8.28 2.83
C THR A 120 1.82 9.58 2.05
N LEU A 121 0.86 9.91 1.18
CA LEU A 121 0.88 11.17 0.43
C LEU A 121 0.85 12.39 1.35
N SER A 122 0.06 12.33 2.42
CA SER A 122 -0.03 13.43 3.39
C SER A 122 1.26 13.61 4.15
N THR A 123 1.91 12.50 4.55
CA THR A 123 3.26 12.53 5.14
C THR A 123 4.26 13.17 4.21
N LEU A 124 4.25 12.76 2.93
CA LEU A 124 5.15 13.28 1.90
C LEU A 124 4.97 14.80 1.73
N ILE A 125 3.73 15.28 1.68
CA ILE A 125 3.44 16.73 1.56
C ILE A 125 3.92 17.48 2.80
N ILE A 126 3.58 17.00 4.00
CA ILE A 126 3.99 17.64 5.27
C ILE A 126 5.52 17.69 5.37
N ALA A 127 6.19 16.56 5.14
CA ALA A 127 7.64 16.48 5.16
C ALA A 127 8.25 17.39 4.08
N GLY A 128 7.70 17.39 2.87
CA GLY A 128 8.13 18.25 1.77
C GLY A 128 8.09 19.73 2.10
N LEU A 129 6.95 20.20 2.62
CA LEU A 129 6.78 21.60 2.99
C LEU A 129 7.73 22.00 4.14
N LEU A 130 7.87 21.15 5.16
CA LEU A 130 8.78 21.40 6.27
C LEU A 130 10.25 21.45 5.82
N MET A 131 10.66 20.59 4.88
CA MET A 131 12.00 20.63 4.29
C MET A 131 12.26 21.91 3.50
N VAL A 132 11.29 22.39 2.73
CA VAL A 132 11.40 23.66 2.00
C VAL A 132 11.54 24.84 2.96
N LEU A 133 10.82 24.83 4.09
CA LEU A 133 10.86 25.89 5.09
C LEU A 133 12.24 26.04 5.76
N ILE A 134 12.94 24.93 6.00
CA ILE A 134 14.30 24.95 6.57
C ILE A 134 15.41 25.10 5.51
N GLY A 135 15.04 25.34 4.25
CA GLY A 135 15.98 25.55 3.15
C GLY A 135 16.60 24.26 2.56
N ALA A 136 16.11 23.08 2.95
CA ALA A 136 16.54 21.80 2.38
C ALA A 136 15.89 21.57 1.00
N ARG A 137 16.38 22.28 -0.01
CA ARG A 137 15.89 22.21 -1.40
C ARG A 137 16.75 21.29 -2.27
N GLY A 138 16.17 20.87 -3.40
CA GLY A 138 16.86 20.04 -4.39
C GLY A 138 16.81 18.54 -4.08
N THR A 139 17.68 17.77 -4.72
CA THR A 139 17.66 16.30 -4.72
C THR A 139 17.81 15.71 -3.33
N SER A 140 18.66 16.29 -2.48
CA SER A 140 18.87 15.83 -1.09
C SER A 140 17.58 15.94 -0.25
N GLY A 141 16.84 17.04 -0.40
CA GLY A 141 15.53 17.22 0.24
C GLY A 141 14.48 16.27 -0.30
N VAL A 142 14.45 16.04 -1.63
CA VAL A 142 13.54 15.06 -2.26
C VAL A 142 13.75 13.66 -1.69
N VAL A 143 15.01 13.20 -1.59
CA VAL A 143 15.33 11.88 -1.06
C VAL A 143 14.96 11.76 0.41
N ALA A 144 15.23 12.79 1.23
CA ALA A 144 14.86 12.80 2.64
C ALA A 144 13.33 12.68 2.83
N VAL A 145 12.54 13.42 2.04
CA VAL A 145 11.07 13.40 2.09
C VAL A 145 10.51 12.05 1.67
N LEU A 146 11.05 11.46 0.60
CA LEU A 146 10.68 10.11 0.18
C LEU A 146 11.06 9.06 1.24
N GLY A 147 12.20 9.23 1.93
CA GLY A 147 12.59 8.39 3.05
C GLY A 147 11.60 8.45 4.21
N VAL A 148 11.21 9.66 4.63
CA VAL A 148 10.19 9.87 5.67
C VAL A 148 8.86 9.23 5.27
N ALA A 149 8.39 9.48 4.05
CA ALA A 149 7.15 8.89 3.54
C ALA A 149 7.21 7.36 3.50
N SER A 150 8.36 6.79 3.16
CA SER A 150 8.57 5.34 3.11
C SER A 150 8.46 4.69 4.49
N VAL A 151 9.13 5.26 5.50
CA VAL A 151 9.06 4.74 6.88
C VAL A 151 7.63 4.83 7.42
N VAL A 152 6.96 5.96 7.21
CA VAL A 152 5.59 6.14 7.70
C VAL A 152 4.61 5.21 6.98
N CYS A 153 4.78 4.99 5.66
CA CYS A 153 4.00 4.02 4.90
C CYS A 153 4.11 2.61 5.49
N VAL A 154 5.34 2.14 5.70
CA VAL A 154 5.60 0.79 6.27
C VAL A 154 5.09 0.71 7.70
N SER A 155 5.35 1.73 8.53
CA SER A 155 4.86 1.78 9.91
C SER A 155 3.34 1.73 9.99
N SER A 156 2.63 2.47 9.13
CA SER A 156 1.17 2.42 9.06
C SER A 156 0.67 1.06 8.58
N ALA A 157 1.30 0.45 7.57
CA ALA A 157 0.90 -0.86 7.08
C ALA A 157 1.07 -1.95 8.17
N VAL A 158 2.25 -2.01 8.79
CA VAL A 158 2.58 -2.98 9.84
C VAL A 158 1.68 -2.80 11.07
N ALA A 159 1.42 -1.56 11.49
CA ALA A 159 0.50 -1.31 12.62
C ALA A 159 -0.93 -1.79 12.35
N GLY A 160 -1.37 -1.71 11.09
CA GLY A 160 -2.67 -2.23 10.66
C GLY A 160 -2.74 -3.75 10.74
N GLU A 161 -1.76 -4.42 10.13
CA GLU A 161 -1.67 -5.90 10.12
C GLU A 161 -1.52 -6.45 11.54
N MET A 162 -0.65 -5.87 12.37
CA MET A 162 -0.46 -6.28 13.78
C MET A 162 -1.77 -6.27 14.57
N LEU A 163 -2.67 -5.30 14.36
CA LEU A 163 -3.96 -5.30 15.05
C LEU A 163 -4.94 -6.36 14.52
N GLN A 164 -4.83 -6.77 13.26
CA GLN A 164 -5.57 -7.95 12.79
C GLN A 164 -5.02 -9.22 13.38
N ASP A 165 -3.69 -9.35 13.42
CA ASP A 165 -3.03 -10.49 14.04
C ASP A 165 -3.42 -10.58 15.50
N LEU A 166 -3.35 -9.48 16.26
CA LEU A 166 -3.79 -9.43 17.65
C LEU A 166 -5.28 -9.74 17.82
N LYS A 167 -6.14 -9.34 16.88
CA LYS A 167 -7.58 -9.70 16.90
C LYS A 167 -7.76 -11.21 16.73
N VAL A 168 -7.12 -11.82 15.73
CA VAL A 168 -7.16 -13.27 15.49
C VAL A 168 -6.55 -14.01 16.68
N GLY A 169 -5.42 -13.55 17.17
CA GLY A 169 -4.74 -14.04 18.35
C GLY A 169 -5.64 -14.02 19.57
N HIS A 170 -6.33 -12.91 19.83
CA HIS A 170 -7.28 -12.79 20.94
C HIS A 170 -8.41 -13.83 20.84
N ILE A 171 -8.99 -14.02 19.65
CA ILE A 171 -10.03 -15.03 19.39
C ILE A 171 -9.51 -16.46 19.65
N LEU A 172 -8.25 -16.73 19.29
CA LEU A 172 -7.61 -18.03 19.49
C LEU A 172 -7.00 -18.22 20.90
N GLY A 173 -7.06 -17.21 21.77
CA GLY A 173 -6.47 -17.25 23.12
C GLY A 173 -4.93 -17.13 23.14
N GLY A 174 -4.37 -16.46 22.14
CA GLY A 174 -2.95 -16.11 22.02
C GLY A 174 -2.50 -15.07 23.06
N THR A 175 -1.18 -14.93 23.20
CA THR A 175 -0.53 -13.99 24.15
C THR A 175 0.09 -12.82 23.36
N PRO A 176 -0.41 -11.58 23.50
CA PRO A 176 -0.03 -10.44 22.65
C PRO A 176 1.48 -10.18 22.53
N TRP A 177 2.21 -10.17 23.65
CA TRP A 177 3.66 -9.87 23.60
C TRP A 177 4.45 -10.85 22.73
N LYS A 178 4.04 -12.13 22.66
CA LYS A 178 4.70 -13.14 21.82
C LYS A 178 4.46 -12.88 20.35
N MET A 179 3.25 -12.41 20.01
CA MET A 179 2.87 -12.05 18.65
C MET A 179 3.64 -10.81 18.20
N GLN A 180 3.70 -9.77 19.05
CA GLN A 180 4.48 -8.56 18.79
C GLN A 180 5.97 -8.85 18.57
N VAL A 181 6.58 -9.74 19.37
CA VAL A 181 7.97 -10.17 19.16
C VAL A 181 8.12 -10.94 17.84
N GLY A 182 7.16 -11.81 17.50
CA GLY A 182 7.10 -12.50 16.22
C GLY A 182 7.05 -11.54 15.03
N ASP A 183 6.21 -10.51 15.11
CA ASP A 183 6.08 -9.49 14.06
C ASP A 183 7.34 -8.64 13.94
N ILE A 184 7.96 -8.24 15.05
CA ILE A 184 9.26 -7.53 15.03
C ILE A 184 10.31 -8.39 14.32
N PHE A 185 10.40 -9.68 14.65
CA PHE A 185 11.33 -10.60 13.98
C PHE A 185 10.99 -10.75 12.49
N GLY A 186 9.71 -10.90 12.15
CA GLY A 186 9.23 -11.01 10.77
C GLY A 186 9.58 -9.78 9.93
N VAL A 187 9.36 -8.58 10.46
CA VAL A 187 9.71 -7.31 9.79
C VAL A 187 11.23 -7.18 9.62
N LEU A 188 12.02 -7.54 10.63
CA LEU A 188 13.48 -7.53 10.53
C LEU A 188 13.97 -8.48 9.43
N LEU A 189 13.51 -9.73 9.44
CA LEU A 189 13.88 -10.72 8.42
C LEU A 189 13.41 -10.28 7.01
N ALA A 190 12.17 -9.81 6.89
CA ALA A 190 11.63 -9.32 5.62
C ALA A 190 12.41 -8.12 5.09
N SER A 191 12.78 -7.16 5.94
CA SER A 191 13.57 -5.98 5.53
C SER A 191 14.98 -6.35 5.05
N LEU A 192 15.63 -7.34 5.68
CA LEU A 192 16.92 -7.87 5.23
C LEU A 192 16.81 -8.58 3.88
N LEU A 193 15.74 -9.34 3.67
CA LEU A 193 15.54 -10.10 2.44
C LEU A 193 15.05 -9.24 1.27
N LEU A 194 14.27 -8.18 1.51
CA LEU A 194 13.67 -7.35 0.47
C LEU A 194 14.68 -6.62 -0.41
N TYR A 195 15.91 -6.41 0.07
CA TYR A 195 16.97 -5.81 -0.74
C TYR A 195 17.26 -6.62 -2.02
N PHE A 196 17.36 -7.94 -1.92
CA PHE A 196 17.74 -8.81 -3.03
C PHE A 196 16.75 -8.80 -4.21
N PRO A 197 15.44 -9.03 -4.04
CA PRO A 197 14.49 -8.98 -5.14
C PRO A 197 14.42 -7.58 -5.76
N LEU A 198 14.53 -6.50 -4.97
CA LEU A 198 14.56 -5.13 -5.50
C LEU A 198 15.80 -4.87 -6.35
N MET A 199 16.98 -5.31 -5.90
CA MET A 199 18.22 -5.23 -6.66
C MET A 199 18.14 -6.01 -7.97
N ILE A 200 17.61 -7.25 -7.93
CA ILE A 200 17.43 -8.10 -9.10
C ILE A 200 16.46 -7.45 -10.10
N LEU A 201 15.30 -6.99 -9.63
CA LEU A 201 14.30 -6.32 -10.47
C LEU A 201 14.85 -5.06 -11.14
N HIS A 202 15.53 -4.22 -10.37
CA HIS A 202 16.14 -3.01 -10.91
C HIS A 202 17.27 -3.32 -11.90
N GLY A 203 18.14 -4.28 -11.59
CA GLY A 203 19.22 -4.67 -12.49
C GLY A 203 18.75 -5.39 -13.77
N ALA A 204 17.60 -6.08 -13.72
CA ALA A 204 17.04 -6.79 -14.87
C ALA A 204 16.22 -5.89 -15.80
N PHE A 205 15.36 -5.02 -15.25
CA PHE A 205 14.35 -4.28 -16.02
C PHE A 205 14.29 -2.78 -15.72
N THR A 206 15.03 -2.26 -14.73
CA THR A 206 15.04 -0.86 -14.28
C THR A 206 13.67 -0.30 -13.91
N PHE A 207 13.46 0.04 -12.63
CA PHE A 207 12.22 0.68 -12.17
C PHE A 207 11.88 1.95 -12.96
N GLY A 208 10.63 2.06 -13.42
CA GLY A 208 10.15 3.19 -14.21
C GLY A 208 10.37 3.04 -15.72
N SER A 209 10.99 1.95 -16.18
CA SER A 209 11.07 1.61 -17.60
C SER A 209 9.72 1.15 -18.15
N LYS A 210 9.67 0.85 -19.46
CA LYS A 210 8.50 0.22 -20.08
C LYS A 210 8.27 -1.21 -19.58
N ASP A 211 9.35 -1.93 -19.26
CA ASP A 211 9.30 -3.33 -18.83
C ASP A 211 9.00 -3.48 -17.34
N LEU A 212 9.31 -2.45 -16.54
CA LEU A 212 8.99 -2.38 -15.11
C LEU A 212 8.41 -1.01 -14.75
N PRO A 213 7.18 -0.70 -15.22
CA PRO A 213 6.53 0.56 -14.92
C PRO A 213 6.28 0.67 -13.41
N ALA A 214 6.65 1.81 -12.83
CA ALA A 214 6.44 2.08 -11.40
C ALA A 214 5.60 3.35 -11.20
N PRO A 215 4.30 3.36 -11.56
CA PRO A 215 3.50 4.58 -11.56
C PRO A 215 3.39 5.23 -10.18
N GLN A 216 3.19 4.44 -9.13
CA GLN A 216 3.08 4.93 -7.76
C GLN A 216 4.39 5.56 -7.28
N ALA A 217 5.54 4.95 -7.60
CA ALA A 217 6.84 5.54 -7.30
C ALA A 217 7.06 6.85 -8.10
N GLY A 218 6.68 6.86 -9.39
CA GLY A 218 6.73 8.05 -10.22
C GLY A 218 5.84 9.18 -9.72
N LEU A 219 4.68 8.87 -9.14
CA LEU A 219 3.79 9.84 -8.50
C LEU A 219 4.47 10.47 -7.29
N MET A 220 4.98 9.64 -6.38
CA MET A 220 5.67 10.11 -5.17
C MET A 220 6.88 10.97 -5.54
N ALA A 221 7.66 10.55 -6.54
CA ALA A 221 8.79 11.32 -7.06
C ALA A 221 8.35 12.67 -7.63
N ALA A 222 7.29 12.71 -8.46
CA ALA A 222 6.80 13.95 -9.05
C ALA A 222 6.30 14.96 -8.01
N ILE A 223 5.61 14.49 -6.96
CA ILE A 223 5.12 15.36 -5.87
C ILE A 223 6.31 15.88 -5.05
N SER A 224 7.25 15.00 -4.66
CA SER A 224 8.42 15.43 -3.90
C SER A 224 9.31 16.39 -4.69
N GLN A 225 9.58 16.12 -5.96
CA GLN A 225 10.31 17.02 -6.85
C GLN A 225 9.57 18.34 -7.05
N GLY A 226 8.24 18.30 -7.18
CA GLY A 226 7.44 19.51 -7.35
C GLY A 226 7.47 20.43 -6.13
N ILE A 227 7.34 19.86 -4.92
CA ILE A 227 7.35 20.63 -3.66
C ILE A 227 8.77 21.08 -3.32
N VAL A 228 9.76 20.19 -3.37
CA VAL A 228 11.10 20.41 -2.81
C VAL A 228 12.14 20.83 -3.86
N GLY A 229 11.99 20.30 -5.08
CA GLY A 229 12.85 20.63 -6.22
C GLY A 229 12.42 21.88 -7.00
N GLY A 230 11.15 22.29 -6.88
CA GLY A 230 10.60 23.47 -7.58
C GLY A 230 10.29 23.26 -9.07
N GLU A 231 10.50 22.06 -9.60
CA GLU A 231 10.39 21.75 -11.03
C GLU A 231 8.99 21.26 -11.47
N MET A 232 7.92 21.89 -10.95
CA MET A 232 6.56 21.49 -11.31
C MET A 232 5.87 22.45 -12.27
N ALA A 233 5.17 21.90 -13.26
CA ALA A 233 4.21 22.64 -14.08
C ALA A 233 2.95 22.98 -13.26
N TRP A 234 3.09 23.86 -12.26
CA TRP A 234 2.04 24.29 -11.34
C TRP A 234 0.71 24.68 -12.01
N PRO A 235 0.68 25.35 -13.18
CA PRO A 235 -0.58 25.60 -13.86
C PRO A 235 -1.39 24.33 -14.17
N LEU A 236 -0.72 23.25 -14.60
CA LEU A 236 -1.38 21.96 -14.87
C LEU A 236 -1.84 21.28 -13.58
N VAL A 237 -1.08 21.40 -12.51
CA VAL A 237 -1.45 20.88 -11.19
C VAL A 237 -2.69 21.59 -10.66
N ILE A 238 -2.74 22.92 -10.78
CA ILE A 238 -3.89 23.73 -10.37
C ILE A 238 -5.14 23.33 -11.17
N VAL A 239 -5.02 23.13 -12.49
CA VAL A 239 -6.11 22.59 -13.32
C VAL A 239 -6.58 21.23 -12.76
N GLY A 240 -5.65 20.35 -12.40
CA GLY A 240 -5.93 19.09 -11.72
C GLY A 240 -6.64 19.24 -10.38
N MET A 241 -6.24 20.23 -9.58
CA MET A 241 -6.88 20.53 -8.28
C MET A 241 -8.32 21.02 -8.48
N LEU A 242 -8.55 21.93 -9.44
CA LEU A 242 -9.88 22.41 -9.80
C LEU A 242 -10.78 21.27 -10.31
N MET A 243 -10.22 20.39 -11.14
CA MET A 243 -10.91 19.17 -11.59
C MET A 243 -11.26 18.26 -10.41
N GLY A 244 -10.30 17.99 -9.51
CA GLY A 244 -10.52 17.18 -8.30
C GLY A 244 -11.61 17.77 -7.41
N PHE A 245 -11.63 19.09 -7.26
CA PHE A 245 -12.66 19.82 -6.52
C PHE A 245 -14.03 19.71 -7.20
N ALA A 246 -14.10 19.87 -8.52
CA ALA A 246 -15.33 19.70 -9.28
C ALA A 246 -15.89 18.26 -9.15
N LEU A 247 -15.03 17.24 -9.17
CA LEU A 247 -15.45 15.84 -8.94
C LEU A 247 -16.06 15.65 -7.55
N ILE A 248 -15.55 16.35 -6.53
CA ILE A 248 -16.13 16.33 -5.18
C ILE A 248 -17.53 16.98 -5.18
N LEU A 249 -17.69 18.12 -5.88
CA LEU A 249 -18.98 18.82 -5.97
C LEU A 249 -20.04 17.98 -6.68
N VAL A 250 -19.66 17.21 -7.71
CA VAL A 250 -20.54 16.28 -8.43
C VAL A 250 -20.73 14.95 -7.66
N GLN A 251 -20.21 14.85 -6.43
CA GLN A 251 -20.35 13.69 -5.55
C GLN A 251 -19.82 12.38 -6.17
N VAL A 252 -18.74 12.47 -6.95
CA VAL A 252 -18.05 11.30 -7.45
C VAL A 252 -17.55 10.46 -6.27
N ARG A 253 -17.84 9.16 -6.29
CA ARG A 253 -17.61 8.26 -5.15
C ARG A 253 -16.17 8.27 -4.66
N SER A 254 -15.20 8.35 -5.58
CA SER A 254 -13.77 8.50 -5.28
C SER A 254 -13.04 9.33 -6.35
N PRO A 255 -12.85 10.65 -6.13
CA PRO A 255 -12.02 11.49 -7.00
C PRO A 255 -10.58 10.98 -7.12
N MET A 256 -10.07 10.33 -6.07
CA MET A 256 -8.74 9.74 -6.06
C MET A 256 -8.61 8.62 -7.10
N LEU A 257 -9.59 7.72 -7.23
CA LEU A 257 -9.54 6.63 -8.22
C LEU A 257 -9.55 7.17 -9.65
N VAL A 258 -10.31 8.24 -9.92
CA VAL A 258 -10.31 8.91 -11.23
C VAL A 258 -8.94 9.47 -11.55
N ALA A 259 -8.35 10.20 -10.61
CA ALA A 259 -7.02 10.79 -10.80
C ALA A 259 -5.93 9.71 -10.97
N VAL A 260 -5.98 8.62 -10.18
CA VAL A 260 -5.08 7.47 -10.34
C VAL A 260 -5.24 6.83 -11.73
N GLY A 261 -6.47 6.62 -12.19
CA GLY A 261 -6.74 6.09 -13.53
C GLY A 261 -6.17 6.95 -14.66
N MET A 262 -6.17 8.27 -14.51
CA MET A 262 -5.53 9.20 -15.47
C MET A 262 -3.99 9.12 -15.46
N TYR A 263 -3.40 8.69 -14.35
CA TYR A 263 -1.95 8.59 -14.20
C TYR A 263 -1.40 7.25 -14.72
N LEU A 264 -2.15 6.17 -14.52
CA LEU A 264 -1.74 4.81 -14.88
C LEU A 264 -1.61 4.63 -16.40
N PRO A 265 -0.71 3.74 -16.86
CA PRO A 265 -0.67 3.31 -18.26
C PRO A 265 -2.03 2.74 -18.70
N LEU A 266 -2.38 2.96 -19.97
CA LEU A 266 -3.63 2.47 -20.53
C LEU A 266 -3.76 0.95 -20.39
N GLU A 267 -2.66 0.21 -20.54
CA GLU A 267 -2.60 -1.24 -20.37
C GLU A 267 -3.04 -1.67 -18.96
N THR A 268 -2.52 -1.01 -17.92
CA THR A 268 -2.90 -1.28 -16.53
C THR A 268 -4.36 -0.93 -16.27
N THR A 269 -4.82 0.23 -16.73
CA THR A 269 -6.21 0.67 -16.56
C THR A 269 -7.18 -0.26 -17.31
N PHE A 270 -6.80 -0.73 -18.49
CA PHE A 270 -7.59 -1.68 -19.27
C PHE A 270 -7.66 -3.05 -18.59
N ALA A 271 -6.56 -3.54 -18.01
CA ALA A 271 -6.56 -4.78 -17.24
C ALA A 271 -7.50 -4.69 -16.02
N ILE A 272 -7.49 -3.57 -15.29
CA ILE A 272 -8.41 -3.31 -14.17
C ILE A 272 -9.87 -3.30 -14.67
N PHE A 273 -10.13 -2.64 -15.80
CA PHE A 273 -11.45 -2.61 -16.42
C PHE A 273 -11.95 -4.01 -16.82
N MET A 274 -11.10 -4.83 -17.44
CA MET A 274 -11.40 -6.23 -17.77
C MET A 274 -11.75 -7.04 -16.52
N GLY A 275 -11.00 -6.88 -15.43
CA GLY A 275 -11.32 -7.51 -14.14
C GLY A 275 -12.70 -7.12 -13.60
N GLY A 276 -13.04 -5.82 -13.70
CA GLY A 276 -14.37 -5.30 -13.35
C GLY A 276 -15.49 -5.89 -14.23
N MET A 277 -15.25 -6.06 -15.52
CA MET A 277 -16.21 -6.72 -16.42
C MET A 277 -16.41 -8.20 -16.07
N ILE A 278 -15.33 -8.93 -15.78
CA ILE A 278 -15.38 -10.35 -15.36
C ILE A 278 -16.22 -10.48 -14.07
N LYS A 279 -15.98 -9.62 -13.07
CA LYS A 279 -16.79 -9.58 -11.84
C LYS A 279 -18.26 -9.23 -12.13
N GLY A 280 -18.51 -8.25 -12.99
CA GLY A 280 -19.87 -7.88 -13.39
C GLY A 280 -20.62 -9.02 -14.10
N ILE A 281 -19.94 -9.83 -14.92
CA ILE A 281 -20.52 -11.03 -15.53
C ILE A 281 -20.80 -12.11 -14.46
N LEU A 282 -19.85 -12.35 -13.56
CA LEU A 282 -20.04 -13.27 -12.43
C LEU A 282 -21.26 -12.90 -11.61
N ASP A 283 -21.41 -11.63 -11.24
CA ASP A 283 -22.54 -11.13 -10.43
C ASP A 283 -23.88 -11.30 -11.16
N ARG A 284 -23.92 -11.03 -12.47
CA ARG A 284 -25.11 -11.30 -13.30
C ARG A 284 -25.45 -12.79 -13.34
N MET A 285 -24.46 -13.67 -13.41
CA MET A 285 -24.68 -15.13 -13.41
C MET A 285 -25.16 -15.64 -12.04
N VAL A 286 -24.59 -15.13 -10.95
CA VAL A 286 -25.03 -15.40 -9.58
C VAL A 286 -26.50 -15.00 -9.39
N ALA A 287 -26.86 -13.79 -9.84
CA ALA A 287 -28.24 -13.31 -9.79
C ALA A 287 -29.20 -14.17 -10.63
N ARG A 288 -28.79 -14.59 -11.84
CA ARG A 288 -29.59 -15.49 -12.70
C ARG A 288 -29.81 -16.87 -12.09
N ARG A 289 -28.84 -17.38 -11.31
CA ARG A 289 -28.95 -18.68 -10.62
C ARG A 289 -29.71 -18.59 -9.29
N GLN A 290 -30.15 -17.41 -8.88
CA GLN A 290 -30.88 -17.18 -7.62
C GLN A 290 -30.17 -17.77 -6.39
N LEU A 291 -28.83 -17.66 -6.36
CA LEU A 291 -28.03 -18.18 -5.25
C LEU A 291 -28.38 -17.45 -3.94
N ASN A 292 -28.46 -18.20 -2.85
CA ASN A 292 -28.74 -17.63 -1.53
C ASN A 292 -27.53 -16.82 -1.00
N PRO A 293 -27.68 -16.05 0.10
CA PRO A 293 -26.59 -15.23 0.64
C PRO A 293 -25.33 -16.03 1.00
N ALA A 294 -25.48 -17.25 1.51
CA ALA A 294 -24.37 -18.13 1.87
C ALA A 294 -23.56 -18.56 0.64
N GLN A 295 -24.24 -19.01 -0.42
CA GLN A 295 -23.64 -19.39 -1.69
C GLN A 295 -22.97 -18.20 -2.37
N LYS A 296 -23.59 -17.01 -2.33
CA LYS A 296 -22.99 -15.78 -2.85
C LYS A 296 -21.67 -15.46 -2.14
N ALA A 297 -21.65 -15.54 -0.81
CA ALA A 297 -20.42 -15.31 -0.03
C ALA A 297 -19.31 -16.32 -0.38
N ARG A 298 -19.64 -17.61 -0.59
CA ARG A 298 -18.65 -18.61 -1.04
C ARG A 298 -18.10 -18.28 -2.43
N VAL A 299 -18.97 -17.97 -3.39
CA VAL A 299 -18.57 -17.58 -4.74
C VAL A 299 -17.63 -16.37 -4.69
N GLU A 300 -17.94 -15.37 -3.87
CA GLU A 300 -17.09 -14.18 -3.69
C GLU A 300 -15.74 -14.52 -3.06
N ASN A 301 -15.72 -15.29 -1.97
CA ASN A 301 -14.48 -15.71 -1.30
C ASN A 301 -13.58 -16.53 -2.24
N VAL A 302 -14.15 -17.48 -3.00
CA VAL A 302 -13.39 -18.27 -3.99
C VAL A 302 -12.87 -17.38 -5.11
N GLY A 303 -13.70 -16.46 -5.63
CA GLY A 303 -13.27 -15.51 -6.66
C GLY A 303 -12.10 -14.62 -6.21
N ILE A 304 -12.17 -14.10 -4.99
CA ILE A 304 -11.10 -13.29 -4.38
C ILE A 304 -9.82 -14.14 -4.24
N LEU A 305 -9.92 -15.36 -3.72
CA LEU A 305 -8.77 -16.25 -3.53
C LEU A 305 -8.09 -16.61 -4.86
N LEU A 306 -8.88 -16.89 -5.91
CA LEU A 306 -8.35 -17.18 -7.24
C LEU A 306 -7.65 -15.96 -7.86
N ALA A 307 -8.27 -14.78 -7.78
CA ALA A 307 -7.67 -13.55 -8.28
C ALA A 307 -6.36 -13.22 -7.53
N ALA A 308 -6.35 -13.33 -6.20
CA ALA A 308 -5.16 -13.13 -5.38
C ALA A 308 -4.05 -14.15 -5.74
N GLY A 309 -4.42 -15.41 -5.97
CA GLY A 309 -3.49 -16.45 -6.41
C GLY A 309 -2.88 -16.16 -7.79
N LEU A 310 -3.66 -15.67 -8.75
CA LEU A 310 -3.15 -15.26 -10.06
C LEU A 310 -2.19 -14.07 -9.95
N ILE A 311 -2.51 -13.07 -9.13
CA ILE A 311 -1.62 -11.91 -8.87
C ILE A 311 -0.30 -12.36 -8.23
N ALA A 312 -0.37 -13.21 -7.20
CA ALA A 312 0.82 -13.73 -6.53
C ALA A 312 1.66 -14.60 -7.48
N GLY A 313 1.02 -15.45 -8.30
CA GLY A 313 1.69 -16.29 -9.29
C GLY A 313 2.39 -15.47 -10.38
N GLU A 314 1.75 -14.40 -10.87
CA GLU A 314 2.36 -13.47 -11.83
C GLU A 314 3.58 -12.78 -11.22
N ALA A 315 3.48 -12.25 -10.00
CA ALA A 315 4.59 -11.60 -9.31
C ALA A 315 5.78 -12.55 -9.06
N LEU A 316 5.51 -13.78 -8.61
CA LEU A 316 6.56 -14.79 -8.40
C LEU A 316 7.23 -15.21 -9.70
N THR A 317 6.44 -15.46 -10.75
CA THR A 317 6.98 -15.81 -12.09
C THR A 317 7.78 -14.64 -12.67
N GLY A 318 7.31 -13.40 -12.47
CA GLY A 318 8.01 -12.18 -12.83
C GLY A 318 9.35 -12.04 -12.12
N LEU A 319 9.43 -12.37 -10.83
CA LEU A 319 10.69 -12.36 -10.07
C LEU A 319 11.65 -13.45 -10.56
N VAL A 320 11.16 -14.66 -10.86
CA VAL A 320 11.98 -15.72 -11.47
C VAL A 320 12.54 -15.27 -12.81
N ARG A 321 11.69 -14.67 -13.66
CA ARG A 321 12.10 -14.11 -14.95
C ARG A 321 13.15 -13.01 -14.78
N ALA A 322 12.95 -12.09 -13.84
CA ALA A 322 13.91 -11.03 -13.52
C ALA A 322 15.24 -11.61 -13.03
N THR A 323 15.21 -12.63 -12.18
CA THR A 323 16.40 -13.31 -11.66
C THR A 323 17.20 -13.96 -12.79
N TRP A 324 16.53 -14.67 -13.71
CA TRP A 324 17.18 -15.25 -14.88
C TRP A 324 17.83 -14.17 -15.75
N LYS A 325 17.09 -13.10 -16.05
CA LYS A 325 17.59 -11.99 -16.85
C LYS A 325 18.79 -11.31 -16.18
N PHE A 326 18.72 -11.11 -14.86
CA PHE A 326 19.81 -10.55 -14.08
C PHE A 326 21.07 -11.40 -14.18
N PHE A 327 20.97 -12.73 -13.99
CA PHE A 327 22.14 -13.62 -14.12
C PHE A 327 22.68 -13.72 -15.55
N PHE A 328 21.81 -13.62 -16.57
CA PHE A 328 22.24 -13.50 -17.96
C PHE A 328 23.05 -12.22 -18.19
N LEU A 329 22.58 -11.08 -17.69
CA LEU A 329 23.29 -9.79 -17.80
C LEU A 329 24.63 -9.79 -17.05
N GLN A 330 24.76 -10.60 -15.99
CA GLN A 330 26.01 -10.80 -15.25
C GLN A 330 26.93 -11.87 -15.88
N ASN A 331 26.61 -12.40 -17.07
CA ASN A 331 27.35 -13.48 -17.75
C ASN A 331 27.45 -14.79 -16.94
N ILE A 332 26.58 -15.01 -15.96
CA ILE A 332 26.52 -16.25 -15.17
C ILE A 332 25.80 -17.35 -15.97
N VAL A 333 24.81 -16.97 -16.77
CA VAL A 333 24.05 -17.87 -17.63
C VAL A 333 24.32 -17.51 -19.09
N GLY A 334 24.67 -18.49 -19.92
CA GLY A 334 25.04 -18.27 -21.33
C GLY A 334 23.87 -18.06 -22.30
N ARG A 335 22.61 -18.16 -21.85
CA ARG A 335 21.42 -17.97 -22.68
C ARG A 335 20.39 -17.11 -21.96
N ASP A 336 19.85 -16.14 -22.70
CA ASP A 336 18.74 -15.31 -22.24
C ASP A 336 17.45 -16.16 -22.11
N ILE A 337 16.42 -15.56 -21.50
CA ILE A 337 15.13 -16.19 -21.27
C ILE A 337 14.60 -16.78 -22.60
N PRO A 338 14.25 -18.08 -22.65
CA PRO A 338 13.76 -18.70 -23.87
C PRO A 338 12.45 -18.04 -24.30
N VAL A 339 12.43 -17.49 -25.51
CA VAL A 339 11.24 -16.85 -26.09
C VAL A 339 10.54 -17.85 -27.00
N ILE A 340 9.39 -18.36 -26.57
CA ILE A 340 8.58 -19.32 -27.34
C ILE A 340 7.94 -18.63 -28.54
N PHE A 341 7.39 -17.42 -28.36
CA PHE A 341 6.77 -16.62 -29.41
C PHE A 341 7.47 -15.27 -29.52
N LYS A 342 8.30 -15.09 -30.56
CA LYS A 342 8.99 -13.80 -30.80
C LYS A 342 8.00 -12.67 -31.07
N ASN A 343 6.87 -12.97 -31.71
CA ASN A 343 5.77 -12.06 -31.96
C ASN A 343 4.46 -12.73 -31.51
N PRO A 344 4.04 -12.57 -30.25
CA PRO A 344 2.78 -13.12 -29.80
C PRO A 344 1.62 -12.50 -30.59
N THR A 345 0.75 -13.33 -31.16
CA THR A 345 -0.43 -12.85 -31.89
C THR A 345 -1.44 -12.21 -30.93
N TYR A 346 -2.04 -11.10 -31.33
CA TYR A 346 -3.11 -10.44 -30.57
C TYR A 346 -4.27 -11.40 -30.22
N LEU A 347 -4.64 -12.27 -31.17
CA LEU A 347 -5.65 -13.32 -30.96
C LEU A 347 -5.28 -14.30 -29.84
N GLY A 348 -4.00 -14.67 -29.74
CA GLY A 348 -3.49 -15.51 -28.65
C GLY A 348 -3.63 -14.83 -27.29
N GLY A 349 -3.34 -13.53 -27.21
CA GLY A 349 -3.56 -12.75 -25.99
C GLY A 349 -5.04 -12.70 -25.59
N LEU A 350 -5.94 -12.48 -26.56
CA LEU A 350 -7.39 -12.52 -26.32
C LEU A 350 -7.88 -13.91 -25.87
N ALA A 351 -7.33 -14.98 -26.45
CA ALA A 351 -7.67 -16.34 -26.04
C ALA A 351 -7.24 -16.61 -24.58
N VAL A 352 -6.03 -16.20 -24.19
CA VAL A 352 -5.57 -16.31 -22.79
C VAL A 352 -6.45 -15.48 -21.86
N LEU A 353 -6.81 -14.25 -22.24
CA LEU A 353 -7.69 -13.40 -21.46
C LEU A 353 -9.09 -14.03 -21.29
N ALA A 354 -9.63 -14.62 -22.35
CA ALA A 354 -10.90 -15.34 -22.31
C ALA A 354 -10.82 -16.59 -21.42
N LEU A 355 -9.71 -17.33 -21.45
CA LEU A 355 -9.46 -18.47 -20.57
C LEU A 355 -9.38 -18.04 -19.10
N ILE A 356 -8.68 -16.96 -18.79
CA ILE A 356 -8.61 -16.40 -17.43
C ILE A 356 -10.01 -15.95 -16.98
N GLY A 357 -10.74 -15.23 -17.83
CA GLY A 357 -12.10 -14.80 -17.54
C GLY A 357 -13.05 -15.98 -17.31
N PHE A 358 -12.98 -17.01 -18.15
CA PHE A 358 -13.74 -18.24 -17.97
C PHE A 358 -13.37 -18.94 -16.66
N TYR A 359 -12.09 -19.05 -16.34
CA TYR A 359 -11.60 -19.64 -15.08
C TYR A 359 -12.13 -18.89 -13.86
N LEU A 360 -12.03 -17.55 -13.86
CA LEU A 360 -12.50 -16.67 -12.79
C LEU A 360 -14.03 -16.61 -12.65
N ILE A 361 -14.79 -17.14 -13.62
CA ILE A 361 -16.26 -17.23 -13.54
C ILE A 361 -16.69 -18.66 -13.21
N ALA A 362 -16.18 -19.64 -13.95
CA ALA A 362 -16.61 -21.03 -13.87
C ALA A 362 -16.21 -21.67 -12.55
N VAL A 363 -15.00 -21.43 -12.05
CA VAL A 363 -14.54 -22.04 -10.80
C VAL A 363 -15.30 -21.52 -9.59
N PRO A 364 -15.50 -20.19 -9.40
CA PRO A 364 -16.34 -19.71 -8.30
C PRO A 364 -17.77 -20.22 -8.35
N LEU A 365 -18.41 -20.23 -9.53
CA LEU A 365 -19.79 -20.72 -9.68
C LEU A 365 -19.94 -22.22 -9.41
N LYS A 366 -18.92 -23.03 -9.73
CA LYS A 366 -18.90 -24.47 -9.41
C LYS A 366 -18.72 -24.71 -7.91
N ASN A 367 -18.05 -23.80 -7.20
CA ASN A 367 -17.77 -23.89 -5.77
C ASN A 367 -18.76 -23.07 -4.92
N ALA A 368 -19.99 -22.85 -5.41
CA ALA A 368 -21.04 -22.18 -4.64
C ALA A 368 -21.50 -23.01 -3.42
N GLY A 369 -21.25 -24.33 -3.42
CA GLY A 369 -21.68 -25.26 -2.37
C GLY A 369 -23.19 -25.48 -2.36
N ALA A 370 -23.66 -26.32 -1.43
CA ALA A 370 -25.08 -26.63 -1.31
C ALA A 370 -25.87 -25.50 -0.59
N PRO A 371 -27.18 -25.35 -0.84
CA PRO A 371 -28.00 -24.28 -0.23
C PRO A 371 -28.16 -24.40 1.28
N ASP A 372 -28.07 -25.62 1.82
CA ASP A 372 -28.27 -26.01 3.21
C ASP A 372 -27.00 -25.90 4.06
N GLU A 373 -25.84 -25.73 3.44
CA GLU A 373 -24.58 -25.51 4.15
C GLU A 373 -24.57 -24.15 4.88
N PRO A 374 -23.98 -24.07 6.08
CA PRO A 374 -23.89 -22.81 6.83
C PRO A 374 -23.10 -21.74 6.05
N PRO A 375 -23.45 -20.46 6.22
CA PRO A 375 -22.72 -19.37 5.56
C PRO A 375 -21.25 -19.38 5.97
N PRO A 376 -20.32 -19.25 5.01
CA PRO A 376 -18.91 -19.08 5.36
C PRO A 376 -18.73 -17.76 6.12
N PRO A 377 -17.66 -17.61 6.92
CA PRO A 377 -17.26 -16.29 7.38
C PRO A 377 -17.09 -15.37 6.17
N SER A 378 -17.86 -14.28 6.14
CA SER A 378 -17.82 -13.32 5.04
C SER A 378 -16.52 -12.53 5.12
N ALA A 379 -15.69 -12.57 4.06
CA ALA A 379 -14.49 -11.75 3.97
C ALA A 379 -14.82 -10.28 3.66
N VAL A 380 -16.09 -9.98 3.33
CA VAL A 380 -16.56 -8.64 2.96
C VAL A 380 -17.62 -8.20 3.98
N ILE A 381 -17.32 -7.14 4.73
CA ILE A 381 -18.27 -6.36 5.53
C ILE A 381 -18.43 -5.00 4.87
#